data_AF-A0A662SGT8-F1
#
_entry.id   AF-A0A662SGT8-F1
#
_cell.length_a   1.000
_cell.length_b   1.000
_cell.length_c   1.000
_cell.angle_alpha   90.00
_cell.angle_beta   90.00
_cell.angle_gamma   90.00
#
_symmetry.space_group_name_H-M   'P 1'
#
loop_
_entity.id
_entity.type
_entity.pdbx_description
1 polymer ?
#
loop_
_entity_poly.entity_id
_entity_poly.type
_entity_poly.pdbx_seq_one_letter_code
_entity_poly.pdbx_strand_id
1 'polypeptide(L)'
;MLTDEDIKKLIEANKEVFPTREETQQTLKEIRESIKQLKIEVIVNRDEIKELKEDIHGLREAIQSLTVSVDKLVKVIDDLRIEYTAIINQVNRHEKWLHQIAEKLGIKLEY
;
A
#
# COMPACT_ATOMS: atom_id res chain seq x y z
N MET A 1 -30.39 -31.48 -66.63
CA MET A 1 -30.99 -30.98 -65.38
C MET A 1 -30.20 -31.59 -64.24
N LEU A 2 -29.98 -30.86 -63.14
CA LEU A 2 -29.39 -31.43 -61.93
C LEU A 2 -30.33 -32.52 -61.38
N THR A 3 -29.75 -33.63 -60.94
CA THR A 3 -30.50 -34.68 -60.26
C THR A 3 -30.62 -34.37 -58.77
N ASP A 4 -31.57 -35.00 -58.07
CA ASP A 4 -31.74 -34.85 -56.62
C ASP A 4 -30.47 -35.24 -55.84
N GLU A 5 -29.68 -36.17 -56.39
CA GLU A 5 -28.42 -36.59 -55.81
C GLU A 5 -27.32 -35.53 -55.96
N ASP A 6 -27.27 -34.82 -57.09
CA ASP A 6 -26.36 -33.68 -57.27
C ASP A 6 -26.70 -32.54 -56.30
N ILE A 7 -27.99 -32.29 -56.06
CA ILE A 7 -28.45 -31.27 -55.09
C ILE A 7 -28.05 -31.65 -53.66
N LYS A 8 -28.21 -32.92 -53.27
CA LYS A 8 -27.78 -33.39 -51.93
C LYS A 8 -26.27 -33.21 -51.71
N LYS A 9 -25.45 -33.55 -52.71
CA LYS A 9 -23.99 -33.36 -52.64
C LYS A 9 -23.62 -31.89 -52.46
N LEU A 10 -24.31 -30.98 -53.14
CA LEU A 10 -24.09 -29.54 -52.99
C LEU A 10 -24.50 -29.01 -51.61
N ILE A 11 -25.59 -29.51 -51.03
CA ILE A 11 -26.01 -29.14 -49.67
C ILE A 11 -24.98 -29.62 -48.63
N GLU A 12 -24.47 -30.83 -48.77
CA GLU A 12 -23.48 -31.39 -47.84
C GLU A 12 -22.14 -30.63 -47.94
N ALA A 13 -21.66 -30.41 -49.16
CA ALA A 13 -20.44 -29.62 -49.39
C ALA A 13 -20.57 -28.17 -48.87
N ASN A 14 -21.78 -27.59 -48.89
CA ASN A 14 -22.03 -26.27 -48.33
C ASN A 14 -21.97 -26.29 -46.79
N LYS A 15 -22.54 -27.30 -46.13
CA LYS A 15 -22.45 -27.47 -44.67
C LYS A 15 -21.03 -27.73 -44.16
N GLU A 16 -20.18 -28.39 -44.96
CA GLU A 16 -18.76 -28.59 -44.61
C GLU A 16 -17.97 -27.28 -44.57
N VAL A 17 -18.39 -26.28 -45.36
CA VAL A 17 -17.67 -25.00 -45.50
C VAL A 17 -18.32 -23.88 -44.68
N PHE A 18 -19.64 -23.90 -44.49
CA PHE A 18 -20.38 -22.83 -43.84
C PHE A 18 -21.18 -23.35 -42.64
N PRO A 19 -21.05 -22.68 -41.47
CA PRO A 19 -21.83 -23.05 -40.30
C PRO A 19 -23.32 -22.81 -40.55
N THR A 20 -24.15 -23.64 -39.94
CA THR A 20 -25.59 -23.47 -40.03
C THR A 20 -26.06 -22.24 -39.25
N ARG A 21 -27.28 -21.77 -39.55
CA ARG A 21 -27.92 -20.71 -38.77
C ARG A 21 -28.04 -21.08 -37.29
N GLU A 22 -28.27 -22.35 -37.00
CA GLU A 22 -28.42 -22.86 -35.63
C GLU A 22 -27.08 -22.82 -34.89
N GLU A 23 -25.99 -23.27 -35.53
CA GLU A 23 -24.63 -23.18 -34.98
C GLU A 23 -24.22 -21.73 -34.71
N THR A 24 -24.46 -20.83 -35.67
CA THR A 24 -24.15 -19.40 -35.47
C THR A 24 -24.98 -18.78 -34.33
N GLN A 25 -26.25 -19.17 -34.18
CA GLN A 25 -27.07 -18.71 -33.05
C GLN A 25 -26.56 -19.24 -31.70
N GLN A 26 -26.12 -20.49 -31.65
CA GLN A 26 -25.56 -21.09 -30.45
C GLN A 26 -24.25 -20.40 -30.04
N THR A 27 -23.34 -20.18 -30.98
CA THR A 27 -22.09 -19.44 -30.73
C THR A 27 -22.36 -18.01 -30.25
N LEU A 28 -23.33 -17.31 -30.85
CA LEU A 28 -23.72 -15.97 -30.40
C LEU A 28 -24.29 -15.97 -28.97
N LYS A 29 -25.03 -17.01 -28.59
CA LYS A 29 -25.55 -17.17 -27.23
C LYS A 29 -24.42 -17.39 -26.23
N GLU A 30 -23.46 -18.25 -26.56
CA GLU A 30 -22.28 -18.51 -25.72
C GLU A 30 -21.43 -17.24 -25.54
N ILE A 31 -21.11 -16.54 -26.63
CA ILE A 31 -20.40 -15.25 -26.58
C ILE A 31 -21.15 -14.26 -25.69
N ARG A 32 -22.48 -14.19 -25.80
CA ARG A 32 -23.28 -13.27 -24.98
C ARG A 32 -23.18 -13.61 -23.49
N GLU A 33 -23.20 -14.88 -23.12
CA GLU A 33 -23.05 -15.29 -21.72
C GLU A 33 -21.63 -15.01 -21.20
N SER A 34 -20.59 -15.30 -21.98
CA SER A 34 -19.21 -14.94 -21.63
C SER A 34 -19.03 -13.43 -21.45
N ILE A 35 -19.62 -12.62 -22.32
CA ILE A 35 -19.59 -11.15 -22.17
C ILE A 35 -20.30 -10.69 -20.88
N LYS A 36 -21.41 -11.34 -20.48
CA LYS A 36 -22.08 -11.01 -19.22
C LYS A 36 -21.19 -11.34 -18.02
N GLN A 37 -20.53 -12.50 -18.03
CA GLN A 37 -19.61 -12.90 -16.97
C GLN A 37 -18.44 -11.92 -16.85
N LEU A 38 -17.78 -11.59 -17.97
CA LEU A 38 -16.70 -10.60 -18.00
C LEU A 38 -17.14 -9.23 -17.47
N LYS A 39 -18.37 -8.79 -17.78
CA LYS A 39 -18.89 -7.53 -17.24
C LYS A 39 -19.03 -7.56 -15.72
N ILE A 40 -19.45 -8.68 -15.14
CA ILE A 40 -19.56 -8.84 -13.69
C ILE A 40 -18.17 -8.78 -13.06
N GLU A 41 -17.21 -9.54 -13.59
CA GLU A 41 -15.82 -9.56 -13.10
C GLU A 41 -15.19 -8.17 -13.16
N VAL A 42 -15.39 -7.43 -14.26
CA VAL A 42 -14.88 -6.05 -14.40
C VAL A 42 -15.49 -5.11 -13.36
N ILE A 43 -16.77 -5.26 -13.02
CA ILE A 43 -17.42 -4.45 -11.99
C ILE A 43 -16.83 -4.78 -10.61
N VAL A 44 -16.68 -6.06 -10.28
CA VAL A 44 -16.09 -6.51 -9.01
C VAL A 44 -14.67 -5.97 -8.86
N ASN A 45 -13.82 -6.20 -9.86
CA ASN A 45 -12.44 -5.71 -9.85
C ASN A 45 -12.37 -4.18 -9.72
N ARG A 46 -13.31 -3.45 -10.33
CA ARG A 46 -13.38 -1.99 -10.20
C ARG A 46 -13.67 -1.56 -8.76
N ASP A 47 -14.55 -2.27 -8.08
CA ASP A 47 -14.89 -1.94 -6.69
C ASP A 47 -13.75 -2.33 -5.73
N GLU A 48 -13.11 -3.48 -5.92
CA GLU A 48 -11.87 -3.84 -5.19
C GLU A 48 -10.75 -2.79 -5.38
N ILE A 49 -10.57 -2.28 -6.60
CA ILE A 49 -9.60 -1.20 -6.87
C ILE A 49 -9.96 0.09 -6.12
N LYS A 50 -11.24 0.40 -5.92
CA LYS A 50 -11.64 1.57 -5.12
C LYS A 50 -11.31 1.37 -3.65
N GLU A 51 -11.62 0.20 -3.10
CA GLU A 51 -11.31 -0.13 -1.70
C GLU A 51 -9.80 -0.05 -1.46
N LEU A 52 -8.98 -0.64 -2.33
CA LEU A 52 -7.52 -0.52 -2.26
C LEU A 52 -7.04 0.94 -2.31
N LYS A 53 -7.71 1.79 -3.08
CA LYS A 53 -7.36 3.21 -3.16
C LYS A 53 -7.68 3.95 -1.85
N GLU A 54 -8.78 3.59 -1.19
CA GLU A 54 -9.15 4.13 0.12
C GLU A 54 -8.17 3.66 1.20
N ASP A 55 -7.79 2.38 1.21
CA ASP A 55 -6.78 1.83 2.10
C ASP A 55 -5.42 2.54 1.94
N ILE A 56 -4.97 2.74 0.70
CA ILE A 56 -3.73 3.48 0.40
C ILE A 56 -3.82 4.92 0.92
N HIS A 57 -4.98 5.56 0.84
CA HIS A 57 -5.17 6.90 1.38
C HIS A 57 -5.04 6.90 2.92
N GLY A 58 -5.71 5.96 3.60
CA GLY A 58 -5.60 5.82 5.06
C GLY A 58 -4.17 5.53 5.52
N LEU A 59 -3.43 4.67 4.80
CA LEU A 59 -2.02 4.41 5.09
C LEU A 59 -1.15 5.66 4.92
N ARG A 60 -1.43 6.49 3.91
CA ARG A 60 -0.71 7.75 3.69
C ARG A 60 -0.93 8.74 4.83
N GLU A 61 -2.15 8.86 5.34
CA GLU A 61 -2.47 9.71 6.50
C GLU A 61 -1.79 9.20 7.77
N ALA A 62 -1.80 7.89 8.01
CA ALA A 62 -1.11 7.28 9.15
C ALA A 62 0.40 7.55 9.12
N ILE A 63 1.03 7.42 7.94
CA ILE A 63 2.46 7.74 7.76
C ILE A 63 2.73 9.22 8.06
N GLN A 64 1.89 10.14 7.59
CA GLN A 64 2.05 11.57 7.89
C GLN A 64 1.96 11.86 9.40
N SER A 65 1.01 11.24 10.09
CA SER A 65 0.86 11.36 11.53
C SER A 65 2.08 10.82 12.29
N LEU A 66 2.63 9.68 11.84
CA LEU A 66 3.86 9.12 12.39
C LEU A 66 5.06 10.04 12.17
N THR A 67 5.22 10.63 10.97
CA THR A 67 6.29 11.58 10.70
C THR A 67 6.24 12.78 11.66
N VAL A 68 5.06 13.36 11.86
CA VAL A 68 4.88 14.47 12.82
C VAL A 68 5.20 14.05 14.25
N SER A 69 4.82 12.83 14.64
CA SER A 69 5.14 12.29 15.97
C SER A 69 6.64 12.09 16.16
N VAL A 70 7.33 11.58 15.14
CA VAL A 70 8.79 11.42 15.15
C VAL A 70 9.49 12.77 15.24
N ASP A 71 9.06 13.78 14.48
CA ASP A 71 9.62 15.14 14.54
C ASP A 71 9.50 15.76 15.94
N LYS A 72 8.36 15.53 16.62
CA LYS A 72 8.17 15.97 18.00
C LYS A 72 9.11 15.26 18.97
N LEU A 73 9.28 13.95 18.82
CA LEU A 73 10.21 13.18 19.65
C LEU A 73 11.66 13.64 19.46
N VAL A 74 12.06 13.93 18.23
CA VAL A 74 13.40 14.48 17.93
C VAL A 74 13.62 15.81 18.66
N LYS A 75 12.63 16.70 18.67
CA LYS A 75 12.71 17.98 19.42
C LYS A 75 12.86 17.75 20.93
N VAL A 76 12.04 16.87 21.51
CA VAL A 76 12.14 16.54 22.94
C VAL A 76 13.51 15.98 23.30
N ILE A 77 14.10 15.13 22.44
CA ILE A 77 15.45 14.60 22.65
C ILE A 77 16.50 15.71 22.58
N ASP A 78 16.35 16.67 21.68
CA ASP A 78 17.27 17.80 21.57
C ASP A 78 17.21 18.72 22.80
N ASP A 79 16.01 19.02 23.27
CA ASP A 79 15.78 19.80 24.50
C ASP A 79 16.42 19.09 25.71
N LEU A 80 16.19 17.79 25.87
CA LEU A 80 16.79 16.98 26.93
C LEU A 80 18.32 16.98 26.87
N ARG A 81 18.90 16.94 25.66
CA ARG A 81 20.36 17.01 25.48
C ARG A 81 20.92 18.36 25.96
N ILE A 82 20.21 19.45 25.68
CA ILE A 82 20.59 20.80 26.15
C ILE A 82 20.52 20.86 27.68
N GLU A 83 19.42 20.40 28.27
CA GLU A 83 19.24 20.36 29.73
C GLU A 83 20.32 19.52 30.41
N TYR A 84 20.62 18.34 29.87
CA TYR A 84 21.65 17.45 30.41
C TYR A 84 23.04 18.12 30.38
N THR A 85 23.36 18.85 29.30
CA THR A 85 24.60 19.62 29.20
C THR A 85 24.65 20.74 30.24
N ALA A 86 23.54 21.43 30.49
CA ALA A 86 23.45 22.46 31.52
C ALA A 86 23.67 21.88 32.92
N ILE A 87 23.07 20.72 33.22
CA ILE A 87 23.24 20.01 34.49
C ILE A 87 24.69 19.59 34.70
N ILE A 88 25.35 18.99 33.70
CA ILE A 88 26.77 18.63 33.76
C ILE A 88 27.62 19.87 34.09
N ASN A 89 27.37 20.99 33.41
CA ASN A 89 28.10 22.24 33.66
C ASN A 89 27.86 22.78 35.07
N GLN A 90 26.65 22.63 35.61
CA GLN A 90 26.33 23.01 36.98
C GLN A 90 27.05 22.11 38.00
N VAL A 91 27.00 20.79 37.83
CA VAL A 91 27.68 19.81 38.68
C VAL A 91 29.19 20.07 38.69
N ASN A 92 29.80 20.28 37.52
CA ASN A 92 31.22 20.60 37.42
C ASN A 92 31.61 21.91 38.15
N ARG A 93 30.72 22.91 38.16
CA ARG A 93 30.95 24.15 38.93
C ARG A 93 30.83 23.91 40.42
N HIS A 94 29.83 23.15 40.86
CA HIS A 94 29.66 22.81 42.26
C HIS A 94 30.86 22.01 42.77
N GLU A 95 31.37 21.03 42.01
CA GLU A 95 32.57 20.27 42.36
C GLU A 95 33.78 21.19 42.59
N LYS A 96 34.00 22.16 41.69
CA LYS A 96 35.06 23.16 41.85
C LYS A 96 34.87 24.01 43.10
N TRP A 97 33.65 24.45 43.40
CA TRP A 97 33.36 25.22 44.60
C TRP A 97 33.60 24.41 45.87
N LEU A 98 33.21 23.13 45.90
CA LEU A 98 33.45 22.23 47.01
C LEU A 98 34.96 22.09 47.30
N HIS A 99 35.77 21.87 46.26
CA HIS A 99 37.23 21.82 46.40
C HIS A 99 37.80 23.13 46.95
N GLN A 100 37.38 24.29 46.43
CA GLN A 100 37.86 25.60 46.90
C GLN A 100 37.47 25.87 48.36
N ILE A 101 36.28 25.45 48.79
CA ILE A 101 35.83 25.59 50.17
C ILE A 101 36.65 24.67 51.08
N ALA A 102 36.83 23.41 50.69
CA ALA A 102 37.62 22.44 51.44
C ALA A 102 39.07 22.91 51.65
N GLU A 103 39.71 23.44 50.60
CA GLU A 103 41.05 24.03 50.66
C GLU A 103 41.12 25.19 51.67
N LYS A 104 40.14 26.10 51.64
CA LYS A 104 40.09 27.24 52.58
C LYS A 104 39.86 26.83 54.03
N LEU A 105 39.16 25.72 54.27
CA LEU A 105 38.85 25.21 55.60
C LEU A 105 39.89 24.21 56.12
N GLY A 106 40.88 23.82 55.30
CA GLY A 106 41.84 22.78 55.65
C GLY A 106 41.19 21.39 55.81
N ILE A 107 40.03 21.17 55.17
CA ILE A 107 39.30 19.90 55.21
C ILE A 107 39.77 19.04 54.05
N LYS A 108 40.06 17.76 54.30
CA LYS A 108 40.34 16.79 53.24
C LYS A 108 39.04 16.18 52.76
N LEU A 109 38.75 16.30 51.47
CA LEU A 109 37.63 15.59 50.84
C LEU A 109 38.05 14.14 50.59
N GLU A 110 37.33 13.19 51.17
CA GLU A 110 37.50 11.75 50.95
C GLU A 110 36.36 11.24 50.06
N TYR A 111 36.67 10.25 49.21
CA TYR A 111 35.74 9.65 48.25
C TYR A 111 35.12 8.38 48.81
#